data_AF-A0A8T4S3K2-F1
#
_entry.id   AF-A0A8T4S3K2-F1
#
_cell.length_a   1.000
_cell.length_b   1.000
_cell.length_c   1.000
_cell.angle_alpha   90.00
_cell.angle_beta   90.00
_cell.angle_gamma   90.00
#
_symmetry.space_group_name_H-M   'P 1'
#
loop_
_entity.id
_entity.type
_entity.pdbx_description
1 polymer ?
#
loop_
_entity_poly.entity_id
_entity_poly.type
_entity_poly.pdbx_seq_one_letter_code
_entity_poly.pdbx_strand_id
1 'polypeptide(L)'
;MKEKKRFDVKIAVIALVLIAILILYLAEYPAEETAELSELQTVACEVADEAGTCDSRLPDLGIVLQEECCQALGKCCGDEN
;
A
#
# COMPACT_ATOMS: atom_id res chain seq x y z
N MET A 1 -17.98 13.70 50.07
CA MET A 1 -18.28 14.03 48.67
C MET A 1 -17.83 12.87 47.78
N LYS A 2 -18.77 12.05 47.29
CA LYS A 2 -18.55 10.79 46.55
C LYS A 2 -19.16 10.92 45.14
N GLU A 3 -18.57 11.69 44.24
CA GLU A 3 -19.12 11.88 42.88
C GLU A 3 -18.04 12.01 41.79
N LYS A 4 -17.02 11.13 41.79
CA LYS A 4 -15.95 11.18 40.77
C LYS A 4 -15.79 9.92 39.91
N LYS A 5 -16.71 8.95 39.99
CA LYS A 5 -16.63 7.67 39.23
C LYS A 5 -17.67 7.49 38.13
N ARG A 6 -18.68 8.36 38.02
CA ARG A 6 -19.77 8.18 37.04
C ARG A 6 -19.49 8.78 35.65
N PHE A 7 -18.43 9.56 35.50
CA PHE A 7 -18.10 10.26 34.25
C PHE A 7 -17.27 9.40 33.27
N ASP A 8 -16.73 8.27 33.73
CA ASP A 8 -15.77 7.48 32.94
C ASP A 8 -16.40 6.40 32.05
N VAL A 9 -17.58 5.89 32.39
CA VAL A 9 -18.15 4.73 31.67
C VAL A 9 -18.62 5.10 30.26
N LYS A 10 -19.26 6.26 30.09
CA LYS A 10 -19.73 6.70 28.76
C LYS A 10 -18.57 7.02 27.82
N ILE A 11 -17.52 7.65 28.36
CA ILE A 11 -16.30 7.96 27.61
C ILE A 11 -15.58 6.66 27.23
N ALA A 12 -15.49 5.70 28.14
CA ALA A 12 -14.93 4.39 27.87
C ALA A 12 -15.69 3.62 26.76
N VAL A 13 -17.03 3.68 26.77
CA VAL A 13 -17.84 3.06 25.71
C VAL A 13 -17.61 3.73 24.36
N ILE A 14 -17.55 5.07 24.32
CA ILE A 14 -17.25 5.81 23.09
C ILE A 14 -15.86 5.46 22.57
N ALA A 15 -14.85 5.40 23.44
CA ALA A 15 -13.50 5.01 23.07
C ALA A 15 -13.44 3.58 22.51
N LEU A 16 -14.14 2.62 23.14
CA LEU A 16 -14.21 1.24 22.65
C LEU A 16 -14.88 1.15 21.27
N VAL A 17 -15.93 1.93 21.03
CA VAL A 17 -16.60 1.99 19.72
C VAL A 17 -15.66 2.58 18.65
N LEU A 18 -14.95 3.67 18.96
CA LEU A 18 -13.99 4.27 18.03
C LEU A 18 -12.83 3.31 17.71
N ILE A 19 -12.31 2.60 18.71
CA ILE A 19 -11.28 1.58 18.52
C ILE A 19 -11.80 0.45 17.63
N ALA A 20 -13.03 -0.03 17.86
CA ALA A 20 -13.63 -1.08 17.03
C ALA A 20 -13.81 -0.63 15.57
N ILE A 21 -14.22 0.62 15.34
CA ILE A 21 -14.32 1.20 13.99
C ILE A 21 -12.94 1.27 13.33
N LEU A 22 -11.92 1.71 14.07
CA LEU A 22 -10.55 1.78 13.57
C LEU A 22 -10.00 0.39 13.20
N ILE A 23 -10.28 -0.63 14.00
CA ILE A 23 -9.89 -2.02 13.73
C ILE A 23 -10.59 -2.55 12.47
N LEU A 24 -11.89 -2.29 12.31
CA LEU A 24 -12.62 -2.66 11.09
C LEU A 24 -12.05 -1.98 9.85
N TYR A 25 -11.69 -0.70 9.97
CA TYR A 25 -11.03 0.04 8.89
C TYR A 25 -9.67 -0.58 8.53
N LEU A 26 -8.82 -0.89 9.51
CA LEU A 26 -7.52 -1.53 9.26
C LEU A 26 -7.63 -2.97 8.72
N ALA A 27 -8.71 -3.67 9.02
CA ALA A 27 -8.94 -5.01 8.46
C ALA A 27 -9.28 -4.98 6.96
N GLU A 28 -9.90 -3.89 6.49
CA GLU A 28 -10.27 -3.72 5.08
C GLU A 28 -9.14 -3.11 4.24
N TYR A 29 -8.27 -2.31 4.86
CA TYR A 29 -7.06 -1.76 4.24
C TYR A 29 -5.84 -2.44 4.87
N PRO A 30 -5.41 -3.63 4.39
CA PRO A 30 -4.08 -4.11 4.73
C PRO A 30 -3.12 -2.98 4.35
N ALA A 31 -2.24 -2.60 5.29
CA ALA A 31 -1.16 -1.68 4.99
C ALA A 31 -0.53 -2.15 3.68
N GLU A 32 -0.58 -1.32 2.63
CA GLU A 32 0.11 -1.60 1.38
C GLU A 32 1.55 -1.92 1.78
N GLU A 33 1.90 -3.21 1.76
CA GLU A 33 3.30 -3.62 1.82
C GLU A 33 3.93 -2.90 0.64
N THR A 34 4.80 -1.94 0.95
CA THR A 34 5.65 -1.32 -0.06
C THR A 34 6.24 -2.46 -0.86
N ALA A 35 5.83 -2.59 -2.12
CA ALA A 35 6.24 -3.70 -2.99
C ALA A 35 7.76 -3.64 -3.14
N GLU A 36 8.50 -4.28 -2.23
CA GLU A 36 9.94 -4.45 -2.35
C GLU A 36 10.14 -5.43 -3.48
N LEU A 37 10.48 -4.88 -4.65
CA LEU A 37 10.83 -5.67 -5.81
C LEU A 37 12.08 -6.50 -5.51
N SER A 38 12.03 -7.77 -5.91
CA SER A 38 13.22 -8.62 -5.92
C SER A 38 14.29 -8.00 -6.83
N GLU A 39 15.58 -8.27 -6.57
CA GLU A 39 16.69 -7.76 -7.41
C GLU A 39 16.47 -8.03 -8.92
N LEU A 40 15.92 -9.20 -9.26
CA LEU A 40 15.60 -9.56 -10.64
C LEU A 40 14.49 -8.68 -11.24
N GLN A 41 13.48 -8.33 -10.43
CA GLN A 41 12.39 -7.46 -10.83
C GLN A 41 12.88 -6.02 -11.00
N THR A 42 13.74 -5.55 -10.09
CA THR A 42 14.38 -4.24 -10.19
C THR A 42 15.18 -4.10 -11.48
N VAL A 43 16.04 -5.08 -11.79
CA VAL A 43 16.84 -5.06 -13.02
C VAL A 43 15.92 -5.14 -14.26
N ALA A 44 14.86 -5.93 -14.22
CA ALA A 44 13.89 -5.99 -15.31
C ALA A 44 13.20 -4.63 -15.53
N CYS A 45 12.78 -3.93 -14.47
CA CYS A 45 12.21 -2.60 -14.55
C CYS A 45 13.21 -1.58 -15.14
N GLU A 46 14.46 -1.58 -14.66
CA GLU A 46 15.50 -0.66 -15.15
C GLU A 46 15.80 -0.89 -16.63
N VAL A 47 16.02 -2.14 -17.04
CA VAL A 47 16.32 -2.49 -18.44
C VAL A 47 15.14 -2.16 -19.34
N ALA A 48 13.90 -2.39 -18.90
CA ALA A 48 12.71 -2.06 -19.69
C ALA A 48 12.51 -0.55 -19.84
N ASP A 49 12.78 0.24 -18.79
CA ASP A 49 12.72 1.71 -18.79
C ASP A 49 13.79 2.30 -19.71
N GLU A 50 15.05 1.85 -19.59
CA GLU A 50 16.15 2.29 -20.46
C GLU A 50 15.91 1.91 -21.93
N ALA A 51 15.31 0.75 -22.18
CA ALA A 51 14.98 0.30 -23.52
C ALA A 51 13.68 0.94 -24.09
N GLY A 52 12.88 1.62 -23.27
CA GLY A 52 11.58 2.15 -23.66
C GLY A 52 10.58 1.05 -24.04
N THR A 53 10.67 -0.12 -23.39
CA THR A 53 9.86 -1.31 -23.71
C THR A 53 8.95 -1.75 -22.58
N CYS A 54 8.68 -0.87 -21.62
CA CYS A 54 7.82 -1.10 -20.47
C CYS A 54 6.43 -1.65 -20.85
N ASP A 55 5.79 -1.14 -21.89
CA ASP A 55 4.43 -1.55 -22.27
C ASP A 55 4.37 -2.80 -23.16
N SER A 56 5.51 -3.25 -23.68
CA SER A 56 5.55 -4.31 -24.71
C SER A 56 6.39 -5.53 -24.31
N ARG A 57 7.55 -5.34 -23.68
CA ARG A 57 8.47 -6.43 -23.32
C ARG A 57 8.39 -6.81 -21.86
N LEU A 58 8.21 -5.83 -20.97
CA LEU A 58 8.08 -6.08 -19.53
C LEU A 58 6.91 -7.05 -19.19
N PRO A 59 5.68 -6.87 -19.73
CA PRO A 59 4.60 -7.82 -19.49
C PRO A 59 4.86 -9.20 -20.12
N ASP A 60 5.58 -9.25 -21.25
CA ASP A 60 5.96 -10.50 -21.93
C ASP A 60 6.96 -11.34 -21.11
N LEU A 61 7.80 -10.70 -20.30
CA LEU A 61 8.72 -11.39 -19.39
C LEU A 61 7.96 -12.04 -18.22
N GLY A 62 6.82 -11.49 -17.81
CA GLY A 62 6.00 -12.02 -16.71
C GLY A 62 6.71 -12.02 -15.35
N ILE A 63 7.77 -11.22 -15.20
CA ILE A 63 8.62 -11.15 -13.99
C ILE A 63 8.08 -10.13 -12.98
N VAL A 64 7.51 -9.03 -13.47
CA VAL A 64 7.01 -7.90 -12.66
C VAL A 64 5.96 -7.13 -13.45
N LEU A 65 4.93 -6.60 -12.79
CA LEU A 65 3.95 -5.73 -13.43
C LEU A 65 4.50 -4.31 -13.59
N GLN A 66 4.07 -3.62 -14.64
CA GLN A 66 4.45 -2.23 -14.90
C GLN A 66 4.10 -1.31 -13.72
N GLU A 67 2.92 -1.50 -13.13
CA GLU A 67 2.46 -0.76 -11.95
C GLU A 67 3.39 -0.96 -10.75
N GLU A 68 3.92 -2.17 -10.55
CA GLU A 68 4.86 -2.46 -9.46
C GLU A 68 6.22 -1.78 -9.70
N CYS A 69 6.73 -1.78 -10.94
CA CYS A 69 7.90 -0.98 -11.31
C CYS A 69 7.70 0.51 -11.04
N CYS A 70 6.51 1.03 -11.32
CA CYS A 70 6.19 2.43 -11.09
C CYS A 70 6.09 2.77 -9.60
N GLN A 71 5.40 1.93 -8.83
CA GLN A 71 5.20 2.17 -7.40
C GLN A 71 6.49 2.01 -6.59
N ALA A 72 7.35 1.04 -6.95
CA ALA A 72 8.58 0.74 -6.23
C ALA A 72 9.78 1.58 -6.67
N LEU A 73 9.93 1.84 -7.98
CA LEU A 73 11.11 2.49 -8.54
C LEU A 73 10.81 3.84 -9.22
N GLY A 74 9.54 4.20 -9.42
CA GLY A 74 9.16 5.37 -10.22
C GLY A 74 9.53 5.23 -11.69
N LYS A 75 9.67 3.99 -12.16
CA LYS A 75 10.16 3.62 -13.49
C LYS A 75 9.07 2.91 -14.27
N CYS A 76 9.09 3.01 -15.60
CA CYS A 76 8.02 2.45 -16.42
C CYS A 76 6.60 2.95 -16.07
N CYS A 77 6.48 4.08 -15.38
CA CYS A 77 5.19 4.72 -15.13
C CYS A 77 4.64 5.17 -16.48
N GLY A 78 3.57 4.53 -16.95
CA GLY A 78 2.90 4.96 -18.17
C GLY A 78 2.51 6.43 -18.04
N ASP A 79 3.09 7.27 -18.90
CA ASP A 79 2.47 8.57 -19.17
C ASP A 79 1.15 8.23 -19.87
N GLU A 80 0.02 8.54 -19.23
CA GLU A 80 -1.24 8.68 -19.96
C GLU A 80 -1.05 9.79 -21.02
N ASN A 81 -0.60 9.43 -22.22
CA ASN A 81 -0.67 10.27 -23.42
C ASN A 81 -0.94 9.43 -24.68
#